data_AF-A0A932ITY1-F1
#
_entry.id   AF-A0A932ITY1-F1
#
_cell.length_a   1.000
_cell.length_b   1.000
_cell.length_c   1.000
_cell.angle_alpha   90.00
_cell.angle_beta   90.00
_cell.angle_gamma   90.00
#
_symmetry.space_group_name_H-M   'P 1'
#
loop_
_entity.id
_entity.type
_entity.pdbx_description
1 polymer ?
#
loop_
_entity_poly.entity_id
_entity_poly.type
_entity_poly.pdbx_seq_one_letter_code
_entity_poly.pdbx_strand_id
1 'polypeptide(L)'
;MSPVEKVSVAIVGGGPSGLTAAAALAPMTEGSVLVIEREAETGGIPRHSDHPGYGIRDLKRFISGPEYARRLTDTARDAGARLETEAMVTGWSGDRQLEITSPRGRRVLAADAVVLATGARERPRPARLIPGDRPDGVYTTGQLQNMVHLHHAEVGTRAVVVGAELVSWSAVMTLREAGCATVAMTTSYPHADAYAAFRVPGRLLLKGPVLTRTRVVRINGKHRVQSVTVENIYTGAQSTIECDTVVTTGDWIPDHELARTGGLALDSGTRGPLVDAALRTTKPGVFAVGNLLHPVDTADGAALDGRHVAPTVLNWLAGETVAGQGVRIRPAPPFRWVAPQLVAPDGSVAARGDLLLWVDEYRRAPKLRATQDGRLIGEKRTLWPAAPGRVYRAPWSLVAGADPAGGDVLIGLS
;
A
#
# COMPACT_ATOMS: atom_id res chain seq x y z
N MET A 1 -12.90 -35.04 -12.97
CA MET A 1 -12.35 -33.75 -12.55
C MET A 1 -12.91 -32.69 -13.48
N SER A 2 -13.51 -31.62 -12.96
CA SER A 2 -13.91 -30.48 -13.79
C SER A 2 -12.65 -29.92 -14.50
N PRO A 3 -12.74 -29.50 -15.77
CA PRO A 3 -11.59 -28.95 -16.48
C PRO A 3 -11.03 -27.73 -15.73
N VAL A 4 -9.72 -27.73 -15.49
CA VAL A 4 -9.01 -26.59 -14.90
C VAL A 4 -8.93 -25.51 -15.97
N GLU A 5 -9.49 -24.33 -15.70
CA GLU A 5 -9.31 -23.17 -16.58
C GLU A 5 -7.83 -22.81 -16.61
N LYS A 6 -7.27 -22.59 -17.80
CA LYS A 6 -5.89 -22.16 -17.99
C LYS A 6 -5.86 -20.75 -18.60
N VAL A 7 -5.01 -19.89 -18.05
CA VAL A 7 -4.74 -18.54 -18.54
C VAL A 7 -3.23 -18.32 -18.67
N SER A 8 -2.81 -17.37 -19.51
CA SER A 8 -1.39 -17.04 -19.63
C SER A 8 -0.91 -16.25 -18.41
N VAL A 9 -1.69 -15.27 -17.98
CA VAL A 9 -1.41 -14.48 -16.77
C VAL A 9 -2.65 -14.36 -15.90
N ALA A 10 -2.52 -14.70 -14.62
CA ALA A 10 -3.49 -14.37 -13.59
C ALA A 10 -3.00 -13.18 -12.75
N ILE A 11 -3.83 -12.16 -12.60
CA ILE A 11 -3.55 -10.98 -11.78
C ILE A 11 -4.54 -10.96 -10.62
N VAL A 12 -4.04 -11.04 -9.39
CA VAL A 12 -4.87 -11.11 -8.19
C VAL A 12 -5.01 -9.73 -7.57
N GLY A 13 -6.17 -9.11 -7.77
CA GLY A 13 -6.50 -7.75 -7.33
C GLY A 13 -6.71 -6.81 -8.52
N GLY A 14 -7.90 -6.21 -8.60
CA GLY A 14 -8.31 -5.24 -9.61
C GLY A 14 -8.08 -3.78 -9.20
N GLY A 15 -7.08 -3.50 -8.36
CA GLY A 15 -6.67 -2.13 -8.01
C GLY A 15 -5.77 -1.48 -9.07
N PRO A 16 -5.25 -0.25 -8.82
CA PRO A 16 -4.46 0.49 -9.80
C PRO A 16 -3.24 -0.27 -10.35
N SER A 17 -2.51 -0.98 -9.51
CA SER A 17 -1.36 -1.78 -9.92
C SER A 17 -1.78 -2.97 -10.80
N GLY A 18 -2.80 -3.72 -10.39
CA GLY A 18 -3.30 -4.87 -11.13
C GLY A 18 -3.90 -4.50 -12.49
N LEU A 19 -4.75 -3.47 -12.54
CA LEU A 19 -5.35 -2.98 -13.78
C LEU A 19 -4.29 -2.43 -14.75
N THR A 20 -3.29 -1.71 -14.24
CA THR A 20 -2.22 -1.18 -15.10
C THR A 20 -1.31 -2.29 -15.62
N ALA A 21 -1.02 -3.31 -14.81
CA ALA A 21 -0.32 -4.51 -15.27
C ALA A 21 -1.13 -5.24 -16.34
N ALA A 22 -2.43 -5.40 -16.14
CA ALA A 22 -3.33 -6.02 -17.11
C ALA A 22 -3.33 -5.29 -18.45
N ALA A 23 -3.46 -3.96 -18.43
CA ALA A 23 -3.45 -3.12 -19.62
C ALA A 23 -2.11 -3.19 -20.38
N ALA A 24 -0.99 -3.34 -19.67
CA ALA A 24 0.33 -3.46 -20.30
C ALA A 24 0.60 -4.87 -20.86
N LEU A 25 0.04 -5.91 -20.23
CA LEU A 25 0.29 -7.31 -20.58
C LEU A 25 -0.65 -7.85 -21.66
N ALA A 26 -1.94 -7.49 -21.60
CA ALA A 26 -2.96 -8.07 -22.47
C ALA A 26 -2.66 -7.94 -23.98
N PRO A 27 -2.16 -6.81 -24.50
CA PRO A 27 -1.85 -6.67 -25.93
C PRO A 27 -0.64 -7.49 -26.40
N MET A 28 0.23 -7.90 -25.47
CA MET A 28 1.53 -8.51 -25.76
C MET A 28 1.60 -10.00 -25.39
N THR A 29 0.56 -10.51 -24.73
CA THR A 29 0.52 -11.89 -24.24
C THR A 29 -0.28 -12.74 -25.22
N GLU A 30 0.32 -13.83 -25.71
CA GLU A 30 -0.45 -14.86 -26.40
C GLU A 30 -1.35 -15.58 -25.38
N GLY A 31 -2.65 -15.56 -25.62
CA GLY A 31 -3.66 -16.11 -24.72
C GLY A 31 -4.29 -15.05 -23.81
N SER A 32 -4.78 -15.46 -22.65
CA SER A 32 -5.63 -14.61 -21.82
C SER A 32 -4.91 -14.05 -20.59
N VAL A 33 -5.06 -12.75 -20.37
CA VAL A 33 -4.76 -12.07 -19.11
C VAL A 33 -6.05 -11.91 -18.32
N LEU A 34 -6.12 -12.53 -17.13
CA LEU A 34 -7.30 -12.51 -16.26
C LEU A 34 -6.99 -11.75 -14.96
N VAL A 35 -7.73 -10.67 -14.71
CA VAL A 35 -7.76 -9.97 -13.42
C VAL A 35 -8.89 -10.55 -12.58
N ILE A 36 -8.56 -10.94 -11.35
CA ILE A 36 -9.49 -11.49 -10.37
C ILE A 36 -9.67 -10.47 -9.26
N GLU A 37 -10.90 -9.95 -9.11
CA GLU A 37 -11.27 -8.92 -8.13
C GLU A 37 -12.35 -9.46 -7.20
N ARG A 38 -12.13 -9.32 -5.89
CA ARG A 38 -13.06 -9.83 -4.86
C ARG A 38 -14.30 -8.96 -4.72
N GLU A 39 -14.18 -7.67 -5.00
CA GLU A 39 -15.26 -6.70 -4.93
C GLU A 39 -16.16 -6.77 -6.18
N ALA A 40 -17.34 -6.15 -6.11
CA ALA A 40 -18.27 -6.05 -7.24
C ALA A 40 -17.71 -5.24 -8.43
N GLU A 41 -16.77 -4.33 -8.16
CA GLU A 41 -16.16 -3.45 -9.14
C GLU A 41 -14.65 -3.36 -8.98
N THR A 42 -13.93 -3.34 -10.11
CA THR A 42 -12.50 -3.04 -10.19
C THR A 42 -12.23 -1.56 -9.94
N GLY A 43 -10.99 -1.24 -9.55
CA GLY A 43 -10.52 0.12 -9.28
C GLY A 43 -9.91 0.29 -7.89
N GLY A 44 -10.12 -0.68 -6.99
CA GLY A 44 -9.59 -0.67 -5.63
C GLY A 44 -10.06 0.53 -4.79
N ILE A 45 -9.26 0.91 -3.78
CA ILE A 45 -9.54 2.01 -2.85
C ILE A 45 -9.87 3.36 -3.53
N PRO A 46 -9.26 3.75 -4.68
CA PRO A 46 -9.64 4.98 -5.37
C PRO A 46 -11.15 5.12 -5.63
N ARG A 47 -11.89 4.03 -5.84
CA ARG A 47 -13.37 4.07 -5.96
C ARG A 47 -14.05 4.74 -4.77
N HIS A 48 -13.45 4.65 -3.59
CA HIS A 48 -14.00 5.15 -2.34
C HIS A 48 -13.50 6.56 -2.00
N SER A 49 -12.58 7.13 -2.77
CA SER A 49 -11.92 8.39 -2.41
C SER A 49 -12.41 9.55 -3.25
N ASP A 50 -13.57 10.12 -2.91
CA ASP A 50 -14.17 11.23 -3.67
C ASP A 50 -13.54 12.59 -3.37
N HIS A 51 -12.26 12.71 -3.72
CA HIS A 51 -11.52 13.95 -3.67
C HIS A 51 -10.44 13.95 -4.77
N PRO A 52 -9.99 15.12 -5.24
CA PRO A 52 -8.95 15.19 -6.27
C PRO A 52 -7.58 14.79 -5.72
N GLY A 53 -6.62 14.57 -6.62
CA GLY A 53 -5.24 14.17 -6.26
C GLY A 53 -4.78 12.88 -6.93
N TYR A 54 -5.63 12.25 -7.74
CA TYR A 54 -5.34 11.01 -8.46
C TYR A 54 -4.87 11.29 -9.89
N GLY A 55 -4.04 10.38 -10.43
CA GLY A 55 -3.56 10.42 -11.81
C GLY A 55 -2.37 11.34 -12.09
N ILE A 56 -1.72 11.90 -11.06
CA ILE A 56 -0.70 12.95 -11.24
C ILE A 56 0.55 12.40 -11.93
N ARG A 57 1.08 11.26 -11.48
CA ARG A 57 2.36 10.73 -11.98
C ARG A 57 2.22 9.92 -13.25
N ASP A 58 1.18 9.10 -13.36
CA ASP A 58 0.97 8.14 -14.44
C ASP A 58 0.16 8.74 -15.59
N LEU A 59 -0.98 9.38 -15.32
CA LEU A 59 -1.87 9.95 -16.33
C LEU A 59 -1.62 11.43 -16.62
N LYS A 60 -0.79 12.11 -15.81
CA LYS A 60 -0.56 13.56 -15.84
C LYS A 60 -1.86 14.36 -15.71
N ARG A 61 -2.75 13.91 -14.83
CA ARG A 61 -4.05 14.52 -14.53
C ARG A 61 -4.20 14.79 -13.03
N PHE A 62 -5.18 15.61 -12.67
CA PHE A 62 -5.57 15.88 -11.28
C PHE A 62 -7.08 15.64 -11.14
N ILE A 63 -7.45 14.38 -11.02
CA ILE A 63 -8.86 13.92 -11.02
C ILE A 63 -9.23 13.26 -9.69
N SER A 64 -10.53 12.98 -9.52
CA SER A 64 -11.03 12.25 -8.35
C SER A 64 -10.64 10.78 -8.37
N GLY A 65 -10.69 10.12 -7.22
CA GLY A 65 -10.45 8.70 -7.09
C GLY A 65 -11.39 7.84 -7.95
N PRO A 66 -12.72 8.07 -7.92
CA PRO A 66 -13.67 7.32 -8.74
C PRO A 66 -13.44 7.47 -10.25
N GLU A 67 -13.11 8.68 -10.72
CA GLU A 67 -12.77 8.88 -12.13
C GLU A 67 -11.48 8.13 -12.52
N TYR A 68 -10.47 8.18 -11.66
CA TYR A 68 -9.22 7.46 -11.86
C TYR A 68 -9.43 5.93 -11.93
N ALA A 69 -10.22 5.37 -11.01
CA ALA A 69 -10.58 3.95 -10.99
C ALA A 69 -11.29 3.49 -12.27
N ARG A 70 -12.29 4.26 -12.75
CA ARG A 70 -13.00 3.98 -14.00
C ARG A 70 -12.05 3.98 -15.19
N ARG A 71 -11.22 5.02 -15.33
CA ARG A 71 -10.25 5.12 -16.44
C ARG A 71 -9.30 3.93 -16.49
N LEU A 72 -8.77 3.48 -15.34
CA LEU A 72 -7.88 2.31 -15.31
C LEU A 72 -8.62 1.02 -15.66
N THR A 73 -9.86 0.88 -15.21
CA THR A 73 -10.72 -0.27 -15.53
C THR A 73 -11.00 -0.33 -17.03
N ASP A 74 -11.41 0.79 -17.63
CA ASP A 74 -11.71 0.87 -19.05
C ASP A 74 -10.44 0.63 -19.88
N THR A 75 -9.30 1.22 -19.49
CA THR A 75 -8.02 0.99 -20.18
C THR A 75 -7.61 -0.48 -20.17
N ALA A 76 -7.78 -1.19 -19.05
CA ALA A 76 -7.47 -2.62 -18.97
C ALA A 76 -8.41 -3.46 -19.85
N ARG A 77 -9.71 -3.14 -19.84
CA ARG A 77 -10.71 -3.82 -20.66
C ARG A 77 -10.47 -3.58 -22.15
N ASP A 78 -10.23 -2.33 -22.55
CA ASP A 78 -9.97 -1.93 -23.93
C ASP A 78 -8.67 -2.54 -24.47
N ALA A 79 -7.68 -2.79 -23.61
CA ALA A 79 -6.46 -3.51 -23.94
C ALA A 79 -6.66 -5.03 -24.12
N GLY A 80 -7.86 -5.55 -23.85
CA GLY A 80 -8.22 -6.97 -24.01
C GLY A 80 -8.09 -7.82 -22.74
N ALA A 81 -7.88 -7.23 -21.57
CA ALA A 81 -7.84 -7.99 -20.32
C ALA A 81 -9.25 -8.45 -19.92
N ARG A 82 -9.36 -9.71 -19.46
CA ARG A 82 -10.59 -10.23 -18.84
C ARG A 82 -10.63 -9.79 -17.38
N LEU A 83 -11.75 -9.21 -16.95
CA LEU A 83 -11.97 -8.79 -15.56
C LEU A 83 -13.06 -9.67 -14.95
N GLU A 84 -12.73 -10.42 -13.91
CA GLU A 84 -13.67 -11.24 -13.14
C GLU A 84 -13.82 -10.65 -11.74
N THR A 85 -14.95 -9.97 -11.52
CA THR A 85 -15.35 -9.40 -10.22
C THR A 85 -16.10 -10.42 -9.36
N GLU A 86 -16.32 -10.08 -8.09
CA GLU A 86 -16.95 -10.96 -7.09
C GLU A 86 -16.28 -12.34 -6.99
N ALA A 87 -14.98 -12.39 -7.28
CA ALA A 87 -14.18 -13.61 -7.26
C ALA A 87 -12.95 -13.40 -6.38
N MET A 88 -12.87 -14.20 -5.32
CA MET A 88 -11.76 -14.14 -4.38
C MET A 88 -10.82 -15.31 -4.59
N VAL A 89 -9.53 -15.01 -4.78
CA VAL A 89 -8.48 -16.02 -4.65
C VAL A 89 -8.30 -16.34 -3.18
N THR A 90 -8.59 -17.58 -2.78
CA THR A 90 -8.59 -18.02 -1.38
C THR A 90 -7.37 -18.84 -1.00
N GLY A 91 -6.61 -19.33 -1.98
CA GLY A 91 -5.47 -20.19 -1.72
C GLY A 91 -4.72 -20.63 -2.97
N TRP A 92 -3.81 -21.57 -2.79
CA TRP A 92 -2.98 -22.17 -3.84
C TRP A 92 -3.21 -23.68 -3.87
N SER A 93 -3.34 -24.23 -5.08
CA SER A 93 -3.42 -25.68 -5.33
C SER A 93 -2.15 -26.22 -6.03
N GLY A 94 -1.10 -25.40 -6.11
CA GLY A 94 0.17 -25.69 -6.79
C GLY A 94 0.98 -24.41 -6.99
N ASP A 95 2.12 -24.47 -7.68
CA ASP A 95 3.05 -23.32 -7.78
C ASP A 95 2.44 -22.09 -8.46
N ARG A 96 1.62 -22.31 -9.49
CA ARG A 96 0.88 -21.26 -10.23
C ARG A 96 -0.58 -21.67 -10.47
N GLN A 97 -1.14 -22.38 -9.50
CA GLN A 97 -2.55 -22.78 -9.50
C GLN A 97 -3.26 -22.11 -8.33
N LEU A 98 -4.29 -21.33 -8.63
CA LEU A 98 -5.02 -20.51 -7.68
C LEU A 98 -6.39 -21.14 -7.39
N GLU A 99 -6.76 -21.20 -6.12
CA GLU A 99 -8.11 -21.55 -5.69
C GLU A 99 -8.96 -20.29 -5.66
N ILE A 100 -10.10 -20.32 -6.36
CA ILE A 100 -11.02 -19.18 -6.49
C ILE A 100 -12.38 -19.58 -5.92
N THR A 101 -12.95 -18.68 -5.11
CA THR A 101 -14.33 -18.75 -4.66
C THR A 101 -15.10 -17.55 -5.22
N SER A 102 -16.22 -17.80 -5.89
CA SER A 102 -17.11 -16.77 -6.44
C SER A 102 -18.58 -17.22 -6.37
N PRO A 103 -19.57 -16.39 -6.76
CA PRO A 103 -20.96 -16.82 -6.91
C PRO A 103 -21.15 -18.02 -7.85
N ARG A 104 -20.19 -18.30 -8.74
CA ARG A 104 -20.18 -19.48 -9.62
C ARG A 104 -19.68 -20.75 -8.93
N GLY A 105 -19.31 -20.67 -7.65
CA GLY A 105 -18.77 -21.77 -6.86
C GLY A 105 -17.24 -21.72 -6.72
N ARG A 106 -16.66 -22.86 -6.32
CA ARG A 106 -15.21 -23.02 -6.15
C ARG A 106 -14.59 -23.60 -7.42
N ARG A 107 -13.45 -23.05 -7.84
CA ARG A 107 -12.69 -23.54 -9.00
C ARG A 107 -11.19 -23.38 -8.80
N VAL A 108 -10.41 -24.16 -9.55
CA VAL A 108 -8.96 -23.99 -9.66
C VAL A 108 -8.65 -23.35 -11.01
N LEU A 109 -7.77 -22.35 -10.99
CA LEU A 109 -7.24 -21.67 -12.17
C LEU A 109 -5.75 -21.93 -12.27
N ALA A 110 -5.28 -22.46 -13.41
CA ALA A 110 -3.86 -22.58 -13.72
C ALA A 110 -3.39 -21.36 -14.52
N ALA A 111 -2.22 -20.82 -14.18
CA ALA A 111 -1.60 -19.71 -14.91
C ALA A 111 -0.14 -20.00 -15.28
N ASP A 112 0.31 -19.50 -16.43
CA ASP A 112 1.74 -19.57 -16.79
C ASP A 112 2.56 -18.53 -16.00
N ALA A 113 1.95 -17.40 -15.61
CA ALA A 113 2.46 -16.42 -14.65
C ALA A 113 1.37 -15.90 -13.70
N VAL A 114 1.75 -15.54 -12.46
CA VAL A 114 0.86 -14.92 -11.47
C VAL A 114 1.42 -13.59 -11.01
N VAL A 115 0.60 -12.53 -11.05
CA VAL A 115 0.92 -11.21 -10.48
C VAL A 115 0.04 -10.96 -9.25
N LEU A 116 0.66 -10.88 -8.07
CA LEU A 116 -0.03 -10.53 -6.84
C LEU A 116 -0.14 -9.00 -6.72
N ALA A 117 -1.36 -8.48 -6.78
CA ALA A 117 -1.69 -7.06 -6.71
C ALA A 117 -2.74 -6.78 -5.62
N THR A 118 -2.69 -7.54 -4.52
CA THR A 118 -3.71 -7.55 -3.45
C THR A 118 -3.74 -6.28 -2.59
N GLY A 119 -2.73 -5.40 -2.74
CA GLY A 119 -2.67 -4.11 -2.06
C GLY A 119 -2.41 -4.23 -0.55
N ALA A 120 -3.05 -3.37 0.22
CA ALA A 120 -2.85 -3.25 1.67
C ALA A 120 -4.17 -2.98 2.39
N ARG A 121 -4.21 -3.34 3.67
CA ARG A 121 -5.33 -3.11 4.59
C ARG A 121 -4.90 -2.20 5.75
N GLU A 122 -5.76 -1.26 6.11
CA GLU A 122 -5.55 -0.43 7.29
C GLU A 122 -5.82 -1.25 8.55
N ARG A 123 -4.93 -1.17 9.55
CA ARG A 123 -5.11 -1.92 10.80
C ARG A 123 -6.29 -1.35 11.56
N PRO A 124 -7.35 -2.14 11.80
CA PRO A 124 -8.46 -1.71 12.61
C PRO A 124 -8.06 -1.66 14.08
N ARG A 125 -8.96 -1.11 14.91
CA ARG A 125 -8.80 -1.03 16.37
C ARG A 125 -8.24 -2.31 17.03
N PRO A 126 -8.76 -3.54 16.79
CA PRO A 126 -8.21 -4.74 17.42
C PRO A 126 -6.75 -5.00 17.08
N ALA A 127 -6.37 -4.77 15.83
CA ALA A 127 -4.99 -4.94 15.38
C ALA A 127 -4.06 -3.90 16.02
N ARG A 128 -4.57 -2.74 16.42
CA ARG A 128 -3.81 -1.67 17.12
C ARG A 128 -3.82 -1.81 18.65
N LEU A 129 -4.49 -2.82 19.19
CA LEU A 129 -4.60 -3.08 20.63
C LEU A 129 -5.15 -1.88 21.44
N ILE A 130 -6.05 -1.09 20.84
CA ILE A 130 -6.71 0.02 21.54
C ILE A 130 -7.83 -0.54 22.43
N PRO A 131 -7.72 -0.46 23.77
CA PRO A 131 -8.67 -1.12 24.67
C PRO A 131 -9.93 -0.25 24.89
N GLY A 132 -10.85 -0.74 25.72
CA GLY A 132 -12.13 -0.09 26.02
C GLY A 132 -13.36 -0.90 25.60
N ASP A 133 -14.51 -0.25 25.58
CA ASP A 133 -15.80 -0.86 25.26
C ASP A 133 -15.92 -1.17 23.77
N ARG A 134 -16.90 -1.97 23.30
CA ARG A 134 -17.06 -2.35 21.87
C ARG A 134 -18.33 -1.74 21.23
N PRO A 135 -18.44 -0.40 21.15
CA PRO A 135 -19.61 0.23 20.56
C PRO A 135 -19.55 0.34 19.03
N ASP A 136 -20.68 0.70 18.43
CA ASP A 136 -20.77 1.27 17.08
C ASP A 136 -20.04 2.62 16.98
N GLY A 137 -19.69 3.02 15.76
CA GLY A 137 -19.01 4.29 15.50
C GLY A 137 -17.48 4.19 15.45
N VAL A 138 -16.89 2.99 15.33
CA VAL A 138 -15.45 2.81 15.15
C VAL A 138 -15.16 2.30 13.75
N TYR A 139 -14.38 3.07 12.97
CA TYR A 139 -14.12 2.82 11.56
C TYR A 139 -12.62 2.87 11.25
N THR A 140 -12.21 2.21 10.17
CA THR A 140 -11.00 2.59 9.44
C THR A 140 -11.34 3.67 8.40
N THR A 141 -10.35 4.34 7.83
CA THR A 141 -10.52 5.32 6.74
C THR A 141 -11.24 4.68 5.56
N GLY A 142 -10.79 3.51 5.11
CA GLY A 142 -11.41 2.80 3.98
C GLY A 142 -12.85 2.38 4.27
N GLN A 143 -13.14 1.92 5.50
CA GLN A 143 -14.50 1.57 5.90
C GLN A 143 -15.42 2.80 5.94
N LEU A 144 -14.95 3.92 6.50
CA LEU A 144 -15.69 5.19 6.53
C LEU A 144 -16.05 5.62 5.09
N GLN A 145 -15.07 5.62 4.20
CA GLN A 145 -15.25 6.00 2.81
C GLN A 145 -16.20 5.08 2.04
N ASN A 146 -16.09 3.76 2.26
CA ASN A 146 -17.01 2.79 1.68
C ASN A 146 -18.45 3.05 2.16
N MET A 147 -18.65 3.30 3.45
CA MET A 147 -19.97 3.59 4.01
C MET A 147 -20.57 4.89 3.45
N VAL A 148 -19.80 5.97 3.41
CA VAL A 148 -20.29 7.29 3.00
C VAL A 148 -20.49 7.37 1.49
N HIS A 149 -19.50 7.00 0.68
CA HIS A 149 -19.55 7.27 -0.76
C HIS A 149 -20.19 6.14 -1.57
N LEU A 150 -20.11 4.88 -1.13
CA LEU A 150 -20.72 3.76 -1.88
C LEU A 150 -22.09 3.34 -1.34
N HIS A 151 -22.27 3.38 -0.01
CA HIS A 151 -23.53 2.97 0.61
C HIS A 151 -24.41 4.14 1.07
N HIS A 152 -23.93 5.39 0.94
CA HIS A 152 -24.65 6.59 1.38
C HIS A 152 -25.16 6.49 2.83
N ALA A 153 -24.41 5.78 3.67
CA ALA A 153 -24.78 5.53 5.05
C ALA A 153 -24.39 6.72 5.95
N GLU A 154 -25.25 7.02 6.91
CA GLU A 154 -24.96 8.02 7.92
C GLU A 154 -23.86 7.55 8.89
N VAL A 155 -23.05 8.51 9.34
CA VAL A 155 -22.07 8.33 10.40
C VAL A 155 -22.42 9.24 11.58
N GLY A 156 -21.66 9.19 12.67
CA GLY A 156 -21.93 10.08 13.81
C GLY A 156 -21.65 11.55 13.48
N THR A 157 -21.79 12.42 14.49
CA THR A 157 -21.70 13.88 14.35
C THR A 157 -20.38 14.46 14.81
N ARG A 158 -19.60 13.73 15.61
CA ARG A 158 -18.35 14.19 16.23
C ARG A 158 -17.30 13.09 16.21
N ALA A 159 -16.25 13.27 15.41
CA ALA A 159 -15.21 12.26 15.21
C ALA A 159 -13.86 12.62 15.84
N VAL A 160 -13.21 11.63 16.44
CA VAL A 160 -11.76 11.65 16.69
C VAL A 160 -11.04 10.78 15.67
N VAL A 161 -10.02 11.33 15.01
CA VAL A 161 -9.18 10.61 14.05
C VAL A 161 -7.87 10.18 14.71
N VAL A 162 -7.60 8.87 14.75
CA VAL A 162 -6.38 8.28 15.30
C VAL A 162 -5.35 8.11 14.19
N GLY A 163 -4.61 9.19 13.94
CA GLY A 163 -3.55 9.34 12.95
C GLY A 163 -3.52 10.79 12.43
N ALA A 164 -2.39 11.18 11.86
CA ALA A 164 -2.20 12.53 11.30
C ALA A 164 -1.34 12.55 10.02
N GLU A 165 -1.26 11.40 9.35
CA GLU A 165 -0.57 11.20 8.08
C GLU A 165 -1.37 11.79 6.91
N LEU A 166 -0.81 11.77 5.69
CA LEU A 166 -1.48 12.30 4.50
C LEU A 166 -2.88 11.71 4.28
N VAL A 167 -3.03 10.40 4.51
CA VAL A 167 -4.31 9.69 4.36
C VAL A 167 -5.35 10.12 5.41
N SER A 168 -4.93 10.62 6.57
CA SER A 168 -5.84 11.11 7.61
C SER A 168 -6.69 12.28 7.13
N TRP A 169 -6.17 13.09 6.19
CA TRP A 169 -6.94 14.18 5.58
C TRP A 169 -8.07 13.68 4.69
N SER A 170 -7.90 12.51 4.06
CA SER A 170 -8.96 11.86 3.30
C SER A 170 -10.13 11.49 4.23
N ALA A 171 -9.84 10.95 5.42
CA ALA A 171 -10.86 10.72 6.44
C ALA A 171 -11.57 12.01 6.89
N VAL A 172 -10.81 13.09 7.13
CA VAL A 172 -11.39 14.40 7.53
C VAL A 172 -12.33 14.96 6.46
N MET A 173 -11.96 14.85 5.17
CA MET A 173 -12.81 15.28 4.06
C MET A 173 -14.11 14.48 4.00
N THR A 174 -14.03 13.15 4.09
CA THR A 174 -15.21 12.26 4.10
C THR A 174 -16.11 12.52 5.31
N LEU A 175 -15.54 12.73 6.50
CA LEU A 175 -16.32 13.10 7.69
C LEU A 175 -17.07 14.42 7.46
N ARG A 176 -16.41 15.44 6.89
CA ARG A 176 -17.03 16.73 6.60
C ARG A 176 -18.20 16.60 5.62
N GLU A 177 -18.02 15.81 4.56
CA GLU A 177 -19.07 15.53 3.58
C GLU A 177 -20.28 14.85 4.22
N ALA A 178 -20.04 13.90 5.11
CA ALA A 178 -21.08 13.22 5.88
C ALA A 178 -21.66 14.05 7.05
N GLY A 179 -21.32 15.35 7.16
CA GLY A 179 -21.80 16.22 8.23
C GLY A 179 -21.19 15.96 9.61
N CYS A 180 -20.16 15.11 9.71
CA CYS A 180 -19.45 14.78 10.95
C CYS A 180 -18.30 15.75 11.22
N ALA A 181 -18.34 16.44 12.37
CA ALA A 181 -17.26 17.32 12.78
C ALA A 181 -16.05 16.52 13.29
N THR A 182 -14.87 16.71 12.68
CA THR A 182 -13.64 16.20 13.28
C THR A 182 -13.23 17.08 14.47
N VAL A 183 -13.40 16.58 15.69
CA VAL A 183 -13.19 17.31 16.95
C VAL A 183 -11.78 17.19 17.49
N ALA A 184 -11.01 16.18 17.08
CA ALA A 184 -9.58 16.09 17.31
C ALA A 184 -8.92 15.08 16.35
N MET A 185 -7.63 15.26 16.12
CA MET A 185 -6.75 14.22 15.56
C MET A 185 -5.66 13.90 16.57
N THR A 186 -5.17 12.66 16.62
CA THR A 186 -4.08 12.25 17.52
C THR A 186 -2.95 11.61 16.74
N THR A 187 -1.70 11.92 17.08
CA THR A 187 -0.52 11.25 16.52
C THR A 187 0.54 11.02 17.59
N SER A 188 1.23 9.90 17.50
CA SER A 188 2.40 9.61 18.34
C SER A 188 3.62 10.46 17.96
N TYR A 189 3.64 11.03 16.76
CA TYR A 189 4.78 11.81 16.29
C TYR A 189 4.89 13.16 17.02
N PRO A 190 6.12 13.70 17.16
CA PRO A 190 6.37 15.05 17.70
C PRO A 190 5.66 16.17 16.96
N HIS A 191 5.46 15.99 15.66
CA HIS A 191 4.86 16.97 14.76
C HIS A 191 3.73 16.29 13.98
N ALA A 192 2.64 17.03 13.78
CA ALA A 192 1.59 16.66 12.84
C ALA A 192 2.16 16.84 11.42
N ASP A 193 2.82 15.81 10.89
CA ASP A 193 3.47 15.88 9.60
C ASP A 193 2.53 15.39 8.50
N ALA A 194 2.27 16.23 7.51
CA ALA A 194 1.59 15.87 6.28
C ALA A 194 1.78 16.99 5.25
N TYR A 195 2.99 17.18 4.72
CA TYR A 195 3.32 18.19 3.70
C TYR A 195 2.96 19.64 4.08
N ALA A 196 3.94 20.56 4.10
CA ALA A 196 3.68 21.98 4.36
C ALA A 196 2.54 22.57 3.48
N ALA A 197 2.38 22.06 2.26
CA ALA A 197 1.33 22.43 1.31
C ALA A 197 -0.10 22.05 1.75
N PHE A 198 -0.29 20.96 2.53
CA PHE A 198 -1.62 20.53 3.00
C PHE A 198 -1.94 21.02 4.41
N ARG A 199 -0.95 21.56 5.14
CA ARG A 199 -1.17 22.11 6.51
C ARG A 199 -2.16 23.26 6.54
N VAL A 200 -2.12 24.18 5.57
CA VAL A 200 -2.97 25.38 5.57
C VAL A 200 -4.40 25.05 5.14
N PRO A 201 -4.64 24.38 3.99
CA PRO A 201 -5.99 23.96 3.61
C PRO A 201 -6.59 22.94 4.60
N GLY A 202 -5.79 21.97 5.07
CA GLY A 202 -6.24 20.95 6.02
C GLY A 202 -6.68 21.53 7.37
N ARG A 203 -5.98 22.55 7.89
CA ARG A 203 -6.41 23.25 9.11
C ARG A 203 -7.73 23.99 8.95
N LEU A 204 -8.08 24.44 7.74
CA LEU A 204 -9.38 25.08 7.50
C LEU A 204 -10.53 24.05 7.51
N LEU A 205 -10.23 22.78 7.19
CA LEU A 205 -11.20 21.67 7.22
C LEU A 205 -11.39 21.08 8.62
N LEU A 206 -10.35 21.13 9.45
CA LEU A 206 -10.34 20.57 10.79
C LEU A 206 -10.92 21.57 11.82
N LYS A 207 -12.00 21.19 12.51
CA LYS A 207 -12.59 22.00 13.59
C LYS A 207 -11.86 21.84 14.93
N GLY A 208 -11.03 20.82 15.09
CA GLY A 208 -10.35 20.45 16.33
C GLY A 208 -8.82 20.60 16.32
N PRO A 209 -8.14 20.33 17.45
CA PRO A 209 -6.69 20.30 17.50
C PRO A 209 -6.11 19.02 16.89
N VAL A 210 -4.84 19.08 16.47
CA VAL A 210 -4.01 17.89 16.27
C VAL A 210 -3.12 17.69 17.49
N LEU A 211 -3.42 16.65 18.27
CA LEU A 211 -2.72 16.31 19.49
C LEU A 211 -1.48 15.46 19.15
N THR A 212 -0.30 16.07 19.23
CA THR A 212 0.98 15.39 18.97
C THR A 212 1.50 14.68 20.22
N ARG A 213 2.37 13.67 20.03
CA ARG A 213 2.90 12.83 21.11
C ARG A 213 1.80 12.22 21.98
N THR A 214 0.65 11.92 21.38
CA THR A 214 -0.50 11.31 22.06
C THR A 214 -0.91 9.99 21.44
N ARG A 215 -1.61 9.16 22.21
CA ARG A 215 -2.26 7.93 21.75
C ARG A 215 -3.62 7.78 22.40
N VAL A 216 -4.56 7.15 21.69
CA VAL A 216 -5.83 6.73 22.30
C VAL A 216 -5.57 5.48 23.15
N VAL A 217 -5.93 5.54 24.43
CA VAL A 217 -5.75 4.45 25.40
C VAL A 217 -7.06 3.84 25.86
N ARG A 218 -8.22 4.42 25.54
CA ARG A 218 -9.54 3.79 25.77
C ARG A 218 -10.58 4.36 24.82
N ILE A 219 -11.43 3.51 24.24
CA ILE A 219 -12.68 3.92 23.60
C ILE A 219 -13.83 3.65 24.58
N ASN A 220 -14.64 4.67 24.85
CA ASN A 220 -15.69 4.64 25.87
C ASN A 220 -17.06 4.67 25.20
N GLY A 221 -17.97 3.79 25.64
CA GLY A 221 -19.37 3.78 25.19
C GLY A 221 -19.93 2.37 25.00
N LYS A 222 -21.17 2.14 25.44
CA LYS A 222 -21.79 0.80 25.41
C LYS A 222 -22.35 0.43 24.04
N HIS A 223 -23.24 1.27 23.50
CA HIS A 223 -23.92 1.02 22.22
C HIS A 223 -23.27 1.79 21.07
N ARG A 224 -22.94 3.06 21.30
CA ARG A 224 -22.18 3.93 20.40
C ARG A 224 -21.02 4.56 21.18
N VAL A 225 -19.96 4.96 20.49
CA VAL A 225 -18.90 5.76 21.10
C VAL A 225 -19.52 6.98 21.80
N GLN A 226 -19.02 7.31 22.99
CA GLN A 226 -19.39 8.51 23.75
C GLN A 226 -18.17 9.38 24.02
N SER A 227 -16.99 8.78 24.14
CA SER A 227 -15.73 9.49 24.22
C SER A 227 -14.53 8.58 23.94
N VAL A 228 -13.36 9.20 23.82
CA VAL A 228 -12.08 8.50 23.87
C VAL A 228 -11.19 9.09 24.97
N THR A 229 -10.41 8.23 25.62
CA THR A 229 -9.34 8.65 26.53
C THR A 229 -8.04 8.70 25.75
N VAL A 230 -7.41 9.87 25.75
CA VAL A 230 -6.14 10.16 25.07
C VAL A 230 -5.06 10.36 26.12
N GLU A 231 -3.90 9.76 25.92
CA GLU A 231 -2.75 9.85 26.80
C GLU A 231 -1.57 10.53 26.09
N ASN A 232 -0.90 11.45 26.77
CA ASN A 232 0.41 11.93 26.34
C ASN A 232 1.47 10.85 26.62
N ILE A 233 2.19 10.44 25.58
CA ILE A 233 3.12 9.30 25.62
C ILE A 233 4.32 9.55 26.55
N TYR A 234 4.67 10.81 26.82
CA TYR A 234 5.82 11.17 27.66
C TYR A 234 5.43 11.47 29.10
N THR A 235 4.35 12.22 29.30
CA THR A 235 3.94 12.65 30.65
C THR A 235 2.98 11.66 31.32
N GLY A 236 2.36 10.76 30.56
CA GLY A 236 1.28 9.89 31.04
C GLY A 236 -0.02 10.64 31.35
N ALA A 237 -0.08 11.96 31.12
CA ALA A 237 -1.28 12.74 31.38
C ALA A 237 -2.40 12.30 30.44
N GLN A 238 -3.58 12.01 31.01
CA GLN A 238 -4.74 11.57 30.28
C GLN A 238 -5.82 12.67 30.22
N SER A 239 -6.53 12.73 29.10
CA SER A 239 -7.71 13.56 28.93
C SER A 239 -8.80 12.79 28.17
N THR A 240 -10.04 13.19 28.39
CA THR A 240 -11.20 12.59 27.72
C THR A 240 -11.73 13.56 26.66
N ILE A 241 -12.01 13.04 25.47
CA ILE A 241 -12.58 13.80 24.35
C ILE A 241 -13.94 13.20 23.98
N GLU A 242 -15.00 13.98 24.15
CA GLU A 242 -16.35 13.59 23.78
C GLU A 242 -16.52 13.54 22.26
N CYS A 243 -16.93 12.37 21.78
CA CYS A 243 -17.13 12.05 20.37
C CYS A 243 -18.06 10.83 20.24
N ASP A 244 -18.69 10.69 19.08
CA ASP A 244 -19.58 9.57 18.76
C ASP A 244 -19.04 8.68 17.62
N THR A 245 -17.86 9.05 17.11
CA THR A 245 -17.18 8.42 15.99
C THR A 245 -15.66 8.38 16.24
N VAL A 246 -15.02 7.26 15.95
CA VAL A 246 -13.56 7.10 15.97
C VAL A 246 -13.10 6.53 14.64
N VAL A 247 -12.14 7.20 13.99
CA VAL A 247 -11.56 6.72 12.74
C VAL A 247 -10.08 6.41 12.97
N THR A 248 -9.69 5.14 12.88
CA THR A 248 -8.27 4.77 12.93
C THR A 248 -7.64 4.87 11.55
N THR A 249 -6.55 5.61 11.41
CA THR A 249 -5.91 5.87 10.12
C THR A 249 -4.38 5.70 10.16
N GLY A 250 -3.70 5.54 9.02
CA GLY A 250 -2.24 5.67 8.88
C GLY A 250 -1.34 4.48 9.26
N ASP A 251 -1.87 3.39 9.84
CA ASP A 251 -1.12 2.16 10.14
C ASP A 251 -1.62 1.04 9.22
N TRP A 252 -0.91 0.84 8.11
CA TRP A 252 -1.29 -0.08 7.04
C TRP A 252 -0.40 -1.32 7.04
N ILE A 253 -0.97 -2.46 6.69
CA ILE A 253 -0.22 -3.71 6.42
C ILE A 253 -0.52 -4.19 5.01
N PRO A 254 0.45 -4.79 4.31
CA PRO A 254 0.16 -5.50 3.07
C PRO A 254 -0.93 -6.56 3.24
N ASP A 255 -1.75 -6.77 2.21
CA ASP A 255 -2.67 -7.92 2.14
C ASP A 255 -1.89 -9.16 1.66
N HIS A 256 -0.97 -9.62 2.52
CA HIS A 256 0.07 -10.60 2.18
C HIS A 256 -0.31 -12.06 2.44
N GLU A 257 -1.55 -12.37 2.80
CA GLU A 257 -1.91 -13.73 3.20
C GLU A 257 -1.73 -14.75 2.06
N LEU A 258 -2.01 -14.35 0.82
CA LEU A 258 -1.75 -15.20 -0.35
C LEU A 258 -0.24 -15.40 -0.59
N ALA A 259 0.58 -14.37 -0.38
CA ALA A 259 2.04 -14.53 -0.46
C ALA A 259 2.55 -15.49 0.64
N ARG A 260 2.06 -15.32 1.87
CA ARG A 260 2.43 -16.15 3.03
C ARG A 260 2.03 -17.62 2.84
N THR A 261 0.77 -17.88 2.52
CA THR A 261 0.24 -19.25 2.30
C THR A 261 0.81 -19.88 1.05
N GLY A 262 1.16 -19.08 0.05
CA GLY A 262 1.90 -19.50 -1.13
C GLY A 262 3.37 -19.80 -0.87
N GLY A 263 3.90 -19.63 0.35
CA GLY A 263 5.29 -19.93 0.69
C GLY A 263 6.31 -18.97 0.06
N LEU A 264 5.90 -17.74 -0.27
CA LEU A 264 6.84 -16.70 -0.70
C LEU A 264 7.61 -16.20 0.54
N ALA A 265 8.90 -15.93 0.38
CA ALA A 265 9.65 -15.24 1.42
C ALA A 265 9.07 -13.83 1.65
N LEU A 266 8.89 -13.45 2.92
CA LEU A 266 8.39 -12.14 3.33
C LEU A 266 9.49 -11.33 4.02
N ASP A 267 9.44 -10.00 3.88
CA ASP A 267 10.30 -9.10 4.65
C ASP A 267 9.64 -8.79 6.00
N SER A 268 10.40 -8.89 7.08
CA SER A 268 9.88 -8.53 8.41
C SER A 268 9.56 -7.03 8.57
N GLY A 269 10.26 -6.16 7.83
CA GLY A 269 10.10 -4.71 7.89
C GLY A 269 8.87 -4.21 7.14
N THR A 270 8.78 -4.46 5.83
CA THR A 270 7.61 -4.08 5.03
C THR A 270 6.40 -4.96 5.33
N ARG A 271 6.63 -6.20 5.79
CA ARG A 271 5.65 -7.29 5.88
C ARG A 271 5.13 -7.75 4.52
N GLY A 272 5.72 -7.28 3.42
CA GLY A 272 5.38 -7.70 2.05
C GLY A 272 6.26 -8.85 1.57
N PRO A 273 5.98 -9.41 0.39
CA PRO A 273 6.87 -10.38 -0.25
C PRO A 273 8.22 -9.73 -0.58
N LEU A 274 9.28 -10.53 -0.51
CA LEU A 274 10.60 -10.12 -0.97
C LEU A 274 10.57 -9.98 -2.48
N VAL A 275 10.98 -8.81 -2.96
CA VAL A 275 11.14 -8.55 -4.38
C VAL A 275 12.46 -7.87 -4.70
N ASP A 276 12.90 -8.09 -5.93
CA ASP A 276 13.96 -7.31 -6.55
C ASP A 276 13.43 -6.10 -7.33
N ALA A 277 14.34 -5.39 -7.99
CA ALA A 277 14.03 -4.23 -8.83
C ALA A 277 13.10 -4.51 -10.02
N ALA A 278 13.04 -5.75 -10.50
CA ALA A 278 12.14 -6.19 -11.56
C ALA A 278 10.81 -6.73 -11.00
N LEU A 279 10.58 -6.61 -9.69
CA LEU A 279 9.38 -7.04 -8.97
C LEU A 279 9.16 -8.57 -9.00
N ARG A 280 10.24 -9.35 -9.21
CA ARG A 280 10.24 -10.82 -9.10
C ARG A 280 10.21 -11.22 -7.63
N THR A 281 9.39 -12.21 -7.31
CA THR A 281 9.39 -12.80 -5.98
C THR A 281 10.41 -13.94 -5.90
N THR A 282 10.52 -14.55 -4.72
CA THR A 282 11.32 -15.77 -4.52
C THR A 282 10.75 -17.01 -5.21
N LYS A 283 9.52 -16.95 -5.74
CA LYS A 283 8.92 -18.05 -6.49
C LYS A 283 8.93 -17.77 -8.00
N PRO A 284 9.51 -18.68 -8.82
CA PRO A 284 9.52 -18.52 -10.27
C PRO A 284 8.12 -18.40 -10.90
N GLY A 285 7.95 -17.40 -11.75
CA GLY A 285 6.67 -17.09 -12.40
C GLY A 285 5.63 -16.46 -11.48
N VAL A 286 6.00 -16.05 -10.25
CA VAL A 286 5.16 -15.27 -9.34
C VAL A 286 5.81 -13.91 -9.10
N PHE A 287 5.04 -12.86 -9.34
CA PHE A 287 5.43 -11.46 -9.23
C PHE A 287 4.54 -10.75 -8.20
N ALA A 288 4.99 -9.62 -7.65
CA ALA A 288 4.19 -8.85 -6.70
C ALA A 288 4.35 -7.36 -6.95
N VAL A 289 3.26 -6.58 -6.87
CA VAL A 289 3.24 -5.16 -7.27
C VAL A 289 2.41 -4.28 -6.33
N GLY A 290 2.72 -2.98 -6.36
CA GLY A 290 1.96 -1.94 -5.67
C GLY A 290 2.02 -2.07 -4.15
N ASN A 291 0.93 -1.65 -3.48
CA ASN A 291 0.90 -1.55 -2.01
C ASN A 291 1.04 -2.90 -1.25
N LEU A 292 1.06 -4.05 -1.95
CA LEU A 292 1.44 -5.34 -1.39
C LEU A 292 2.93 -5.37 -1.00
N LEU A 293 3.79 -4.66 -1.73
CA LEU A 293 5.24 -4.65 -1.50
C LEU A 293 5.61 -3.80 -0.29
N HIS A 294 4.97 -2.64 -0.20
CA HIS A 294 5.03 -1.71 0.91
C HIS A 294 3.72 -0.90 0.92
N PRO A 295 3.06 -0.77 2.07
CA PRO A 295 1.84 0.03 2.11
C PRO A 295 2.15 1.53 2.04
N VAL A 296 1.12 2.34 1.81
CA VAL A 296 1.17 3.82 1.83
C VAL A 296 1.91 4.45 0.64
N ASP A 297 2.01 3.78 -0.52
CA ASP A 297 2.28 4.50 -1.78
C ASP A 297 1.01 5.11 -2.34
N THR A 298 1.18 6.15 -3.15
CA THR A 298 0.07 6.80 -3.84
C THR A 298 -0.49 5.88 -4.94
N ALA A 299 -1.78 6.00 -5.26
CA ALA A 299 -2.43 5.12 -6.24
C ALA A 299 -1.74 5.14 -7.62
N ASP A 300 -1.26 6.31 -8.04
CA ASP A 300 -0.46 6.50 -9.26
C ASP A 300 0.95 5.90 -9.16
N GLY A 301 1.54 5.84 -7.94
CA GLY A 301 2.78 5.10 -7.68
C GLY A 301 2.56 3.59 -7.84
N ALA A 302 1.51 3.05 -7.24
CA ALA A 302 1.15 1.64 -7.39
C ALA A 302 0.83 1.27 -8.85
N ALA A 303 0.13 2.13 -9.60
CA ALA A 303 -0.11 1.93 -11.03
C ALA A 303 1.19 1.84 -11.83
N LEU A 304 2.18 2.69 -11.51
CA LEU A 304 3.50 2.63 -12.14
C LEU A 304 4.25 1.33 -11.83
N ASP A 305 4.10 0.73 -10.64
CA ASP A 305 4.62 -0.62 -10.37
C ASP A 305 3.95 -1.67 -11.27
N GLY A 306 2.63 -1.55 -11.46
CA GLY A 306 1.87 -2.40 -12.37
C GLY A 306 2.37 -2.34 -13.80
N ARG A 307 2.70 -1.15 -14.31
CA ARG A 307 3.34 -1.02 -15.63
C ARG A 307 4.75 -1.59 -15.64
N HIS A 308 5.52 -1.36 -14.56
CA HIS A 308 6.93 -1.75 -14.46
C HIS A 308 7.15 -3.26 -14.48
N VAL A 309 6.24 -4.06 -13.93
CA VAL A 309 6.38 -5.52 -13.92
C VAL A 309 6.19 -6.18 -15.29
N ALA A 310 5.51 -5.50 -16.23
CA ALA A 310 5.05 -6.11 -17.45
C ALA A 310 6.17 -6.71 -18.33
N PRO A 311 7.29 -6.00 -18.60
CA PRO A 311 8.40 -6.59 -19.36
C PRO A 311 8.95 -7.86 -18.72
N THR A 312 9.06 -7.88 -17.38
CA THR A 312 9.59 -9.04 -16.66
C THR A 312 8.66 -10.26 -16.75
N VAL A 313 7.34 -10.04 -16.71
CA VAL A 313 6.37 -11.12 -16.94
C VAL A 313 6.43 -11.63 -18.38
N LEU A 314 6.57 -10.75 -19.37
CA LEU A 314 6.68 -11.14 -20.78
C LEU A 314 7.95 -11.96 -21.04
N ASN A 315 9.09 -11.55 -20.49
CA ASN A 315 10.34 -12.28 -20.57
C ASN A 315 10.23 -13.68 -19.95
N TRP A 316 9.54 -13.79 -18.81
CA TRP A 316 9.23 -15.09 -18.19
C TRP A 316 8.39 -15.98 -19.10
N LEU A 317 7.34 -15.44 -19.72
CA LEU A 317 6.50 -16.18 -20.67
C LEU A 317 7.27 -16.60 -21.93
N ALA A 318 8.27 -15.83 -22.35
CA ALA A 318 9.19 -16.18 -23.44
C ALA A 318 10.25 -17.24 -23.05
N GLY A 319 10.28 -17.69 -21.80
CA GLY A 319 11.22 -18.70 -21.31
C GLY A 319 12.61 -18.16 -20.96
N GLU A 320 12.76 -16.84 -20.77
CA GLU A 320 14.02 -16.27 -20.31
C GLU A 320 14.38 -16.74 -18.89
N THR A 321 15.66 -16.99 -18.67
CA THR A 321 16.13 -17.50 -17.38
C THR A 321 16.14 -16.38 -16.34
N VAL A 322 15.59 -16.67 -15.16
CA VAL A 322 15.62 -15.73 -14.03
C VAL A 322 17.04 -15.62 -13.49
N ALA A 323 17.52 -14.38 -13.35
CA ALA A 323 18.81 -14.09 -12.76
C ALA A 323 18.92 -14.69 -11.34
N GLY A 324 20.14 -15.08 -10.92
CA GLY A 324 20.40 -15.75 -9.64
C GLY A 324 19.92 -14.96 -8.40
N GLN A 325 20.08 -15.55 -7.21
CA GLN A 325 19.66 -14.90 -5.96
C GLN A 325 20.24 -13.50 -5.83
N GLY A 326 19.37 -12.50 -5.68
CA GLY A 326 19.78 -11.12 -5.52
C GLY A 326 20.37 -10.84 -4.13
N VAL A 327 21.20 -9.81 -4.05
CA VAL A 327 21.82 -9.35 -2.79
C VAL A 327 20.79 -8.61 -1.95
N ARG A 328 20.77 -8.89 -0.65
CA ARG A 328 19.82 -8.27 0.27
C ARG A 328 20.18 -6.83 0.57
N ILE A 329 19.18 -5.95 0.51
CA ILE A 329 19.26 -4.58 1.01
C ILE A 329 18.69 -4.55 2.44
N ARG A 330 19.47 -4.03 3.38
CA ARG A 330 19.11 -3.89 4.78
C ARG A 330 19.12 -2.41 5.18
N PRO A 331 18.02 -1.88 5.72
CA PRO A 331 18.03 -0.55 6.31
C PRO A 331 18.74 -0.58 7.67
N ALA A 332 19.49 0.47 7.96
CA ALA A 332 19.99 0.82 9.27
C ALA A 332 19.15 1.98 9.85
N PRO A 333 19.08 2.14 11.19
CA PRO A 333 18.40 3.27 11.80
C PRO A 333 18.85 4.62 11.19
N PRO A 334 17.94 5.57 10.94
CA PRO A 334 16.53 5.59 11.35
C PRO A 334 15.55 4.98 10.33
N PHE A 335 16.04 4.23 9.34
CA PHE A 335 15.17 3.56 8.37
C PHE A 335 14.60 2.28 8.96
N ARG A 336 13.26 2.13 8.88
CA ARG A 336 12.54 0.96 9.38
C ARG A 336 12.52 -0.18 8.37
N TRP A 337 12.30 0.14 7.10
CA TRP A 337 12.22 -0.82 6.01
C TRP A 337 12.68 -0.18 4.69
N VAL A 338 12.97 -1.04 3.71
CA VAL A 338 13.32 -0.67 2.33
C VAL A 338 12.46 -1.48 1.33
N ALA A 339 12.22 -0.96 0.13
CA ALA A 339 11.60 -1.66 -0.99
C ALA A 339 12.07 -1.04 -2.33
N PRO A 340 12.37 -1.85 -3.39
CA PRO A 340 12.54 -3.30 -3.35
C PRO A 340 13.70 -3.68 -2.43
N GLN A 341 13.79 -4.95 -2.05
CA GLN A 341 14.72 -5.39 -1.00
C GLN A 341 15.88 -6.23 -1.52
N LEU A 342 15.91 -6.51 -2.82
CA LEU A 342 16.95 -7.29 -3.46
C LEU A 342 17.54 -6.50 -4.64
N VAL A 343 18.87 -6.55 -4.79
CA VAL A 343 19.56 -6.16 -6.02
C VAL A 343 19.84 -7.43 -6.80
N ALA A 344 19.14 -7.63 -7.90
CA ALA A 344 19.40 -8.75 -8.80
C ALA A 344 20.67 -8.50 -9.64
N PRO A 345 21.39 -9.56 -10.06
CA PRO A 345 22.65 -9.42 -10.80
C PRO A 345 22.48 -9.00 -12.28
N ASP A 346 21.25 -8.86 -12.76
CA ASP A 346 20.94 -8.55 -14.15
C ASP A 346 20.89 -7.04 -14.46
N GLY A 347 21.27 -6.20 -13.50
CA GLY A 347 21.29 -4.75 -13.69
C GLY A 347 19.90 -4.10 -13.73
N SER A 348 18.85 -4.82 -13.30
CA SER A 348 17.50 -4.28 -13.23
C SER A 348 17.43 -2.98 -12.41
N VAL A 349 16.64 -2.03 -12.91
CA VAL A 349 16.38 -0.74 -12.26
C VAL A 349 15.01 -0.78 -11.60
N ALA A 350 14.92 -0.31 -10.36
CA ALA A 350 13.66 -0.30 -9.63
C ALA A 350 12.62 0.60 -10.31
N ALA A 351 11.33 0.33 -10.08
CA ALA A 351 10.23 1.15 -10.59
C ALA A 351 10.47 2.63 -10.27
N ARG A 352 10.25 3.50 -11.26
CA ARG A 352 10.51 4.96 -11.19
C ARG A 352 11.98 5.37 -10.94
N GLY A 353 12.92 4.41 -10.92
CA GLY A 353 14.29 4.63 -10.49
C GLY A 353 14.42 4.91 -8.99
N ASP A 354 13.40 4.56 -8.21
CA ASP A 354 13.30 4.87 -6.79
C ASP A 354 13.60 3.64 -5.92
N LEU A 355 14.40 3.87 -4.88
CA LEU A 355 14.49 3.04 -3.70
C LEU A 355 13.62 3.66 -2.60
N LEU A 356 12.64 2.91 -2.12
CA LEU A 356 11.64 3.38 -1.18
C LEU A 356 12.02 2.97 0.23
N LEU A 357 11.95 3.92 1.16
CA LEU A 357 12.34 3.75 2.55
C LEU A 357 11.24 4.31 3.45
N TRP A 358 11.11 3.76 4.65
CA TRP A 358 10.33 4.36 5.72
C TRP A 358 11.23 4.86 6.83
N VAL A 359 11.00 6.10 7.26
CA VAL A 359 11.90 6.80 8.19
C VAL A 359 11.16 7.08 9.48
N ASP A 360 11.77 6.75 10.60
CA ASP A 360 11.18 7.01 11.93
C ASP A 360 11.64 8.33 12.54
N GLU A 361 12.64 8.97 11.93
CA GLU A 361 13.16 10.27 12.37
C GLU A 361 13.17 11.31 11.24
N TYR A 362 12.80 12.54 11.59
CA TYR A 362 12.90 13.66 10.67
C TYR A 362 14.36 14.03 10.41
N ARG A 363 14.70 14.25 9.14
CA ARG A 363 15.97 14.81 8.67
C ARG A 363 15.70 15.77 7.51
N ARG A 364 16.08 17.04 7.70
CA ARG A 364 15.79 18.12 6.74
C ARG A 364 16.45 17.91 5.37
N ALA A 365 17.72 17.50 5.36
CA ALA A 365 18.51 17.30 4.15
C ALA A 365 19.39 16.05 4.34
N PRO A 366 18.80 14.84 4.21
CA PRO A 366 19.49 13.60 4.53
C PRO A 366 20.60 13.32 3.51
N LYS A 367 21.72 12.80 4.03
CA LYS A 367 22.82 12.24 3.26
C LYS A 367 22.78 10.73 3.47
N LEU A 368 22.52 9.99 2.41
CA LEU A 368 22.37 8.54 2.39
C LEU A 368 23.71 7.90 2.05
N ARG A 369 23.98 6.77 2.69
CA ARG A 369 25.16 5.94 2.45
C ARG A 369 24.73 4.48 2.28
N ALA A 370 25.23 3.82 1.24
CA ALA A 370 25.14 2.37 1.07
C ALA A 370 26.53 1.75 1.20
N THR A 371 26.65 0.74 2.05
CA THR A 371 27.89 -0.02 2.22
C THR A 371 27.67 -1.51 2.04
N GLN A 372 28.66 -2.20 1.50
CA GLN A 372 28.67 -3.65 1.34
C GLN A 372 30.07 -4.14 1.74
N ASP A 373 30.15 -5.16 2.59
CA ASP A 373 31.42 -5.73 3.09
C ASP A 373 32.42 -4.67 3.59
N GLY A 374 31.91 -3.67 4.31
CA GLY A 374 32.69 -2.55 4.86
C GLY A 374 33.09 -1.47 3.84
N ARG A 375 32.80 -1.65 2.55
CA ARG A 375 33.11 -0.69 1.48
C ARG A 375 31.93 0.21 1.17
N LEU A 376 32.20 1.48 0.88
CA LEU A 376 31.20 2.41 0.36
C LEU A 376 30.90 2.08 -1.11
N ILE A 377 29.64 1.74 -1.42
CA ILE A 377 29.20 1.46 -2.79
C ILE A 377 28.36 2.59 -3.39
N GLY A 378 27.80 3.46 -2.54
CA GLY A 378 26.99 4.58 -3.00
C GLY A 378 26.76 5.64 -1.93
N GLU A 379 26.70 6.90 -2.36
CA GLU A 379 26.40 8.05 -1.52
C GLU A 379 25.49 9.02 -2.28
N LYS A 380 24.40 9.49 -1.65
CA LYS A 380 23.45 10.43 -2.26
C LYS A 380 22.94 11.43 -1.24
N ARG A 381 22.84 12.70 -1.62
CA ARG A 381 22.13 13.72 -0.83
C ARG A 381 20.82 14.04 -1.52
N THR A 382 19.70 13.98 -0.80
CA THR A 382 18.40 14.44 -1.32
C THR A 382 18.07 15.83 -0.81
N LEU A 383 17.42 16.63 -1.65
CA LEU A 383 17.01 18.00 -1.30
C LEU A 383 15.67 18.03 -0.53
N TRP A 384 14.90 16.94 -0.57
CA TRP A 384 13.67 16.78 0.21
C TRP A 384 13.95 16.11 1.56
N PRO A 385 13.17 16.47 2.60
CA PRO A 385 13.35 15.89 3.92
C PRO A 385 12.88 14.44 3.99
N ALA A 386 13.64 13.63 4.71
CA ALA A 386 13.16 12.37 5.26
C ALA A 386 12.27 12.70 6.46
N ALA A 387 11.04 12.19 6.46
CA ALA A 387 10.03 12.56 7.44
C ALA A 387 9.16 11.35 7.81
N PRO A 388 8.84 11.15 9.10
CA PRO A 388 7.94 10.08 9.52
C PRO A 388 6.53 10.19 8.95
N GLY A 389 5.83 9.05 8.90
CA GLY A 389 4.45 8.98 8.41
C GLY A 389 4.30 8.99 6.88
N ARG A 390 5.39 8.90 6.13
CA ARG A 390 5.36 8.77 4.66
C ARG A 390 6.54 7.97 4.12
N VAL A 391 6.37 7.48 2.90
CA VAL A 391 7.47 6.90 2.11
C VAL A 391 8.48 7.98 1.75
N TYR A 392 9.75 7.71 2.04
CA TYR A 392 10.90 8.49 1.60
C TYR A 392 11.51 7.84 0.36
N ARG A 393 11.63 8.61 -0.72
CA ARG A 393 12.17 8.13 -2.00
C ARG A 393 13.64 8.52 -2.08
N ALA A 394 14.50 7.56 -2.37
CA ALA A 394 15.91 7.71 -2.64
C ALA A 394 16.23 7.19 -4.06
N PRO A 395 17.30 7.65 -4.72
CA PRO A 395 17.65 7.12 -6.04
C PRO A 395 18.12 5.65 -5.97
N TRP A 396 17.61 4.79 -6.86
CA TRP A 396 18.06 3.39 -7.00
C TRP A 396 19.57 3.26 -7.24
N SER A 397 20.17 4.25 -7.91
CA SER A 397 21.63 4.33 -8.10
C SER A 397 22.45 4.32 -6.82
N LEU A 398 21.84 4.47 -5.64
CA LEU A 398 22.49 4.27 -4.35
C LEU A 398 22.95 2.82 -4.13
N VAL A 399 22.24 1.83 -4.69
CA VAL A 399 22.51 0.40 -4.50
C VAL A 399 22.81 -0.37 -5.78
N ALA A 400 22.67 0.27 -6.94
CA ALA A 400 22.87 -0.38 -8.24
C ALA A 400 24.29 -0.96 -8.46
N GLY A 401 25.29 -0.48 -7.69
CA GLY A 401 26.67 -0.98 -7.73
C GLY A 401 26.97 -2.11 -6.75
N ALA A 402 25.95 -2.77 -6.19
CA ALA A 402 26.16 -3.91 -5.28
C ALA A 402 26.84 -5.07 -6.02
N ASP A 403 27.84 -5.67 -5.38
CA ASP A 403 28.51 -6.87 -5.86
C ASP A 403 27.59 -8.09 -5.65
N PRO A 404 27.17 -8.80 -6.71
CA PRO A 404 26.33 -9.99 -6.59
C PRO A 404 26.92 -11.12 -5.76
N ALA A 405 28.25 -11.17 -5.62
CA ALA A 405 28.95 -12.18 -4.82
C ALA A 405 29.25 -11.72 -3.39
N GLY A 406 28.95 -10.46 -3.06
CA GLY A 406 29.19 -9.86 -1.76
C GLY A 406 28.10 -10.16 -0.73
N GLY A 407 28.29 -9.66 0.49
CA GLY A 407 27.30 -9.72 1.56
C GLY A 407 26.14 -8.74 1.37
N ASP A 408 25.31 -8.60 2.40
CA ASP A 408 24.17 -7.68 2.41
C ASP A 408 24.62 -6.20 2.21
N VAL A 409 23.84 -5.44 1.44
CA VAL A 409 23.98 -3.99 1.32
C VAL A 409 23.28 -3.33 2.51
N LEU A 410 24.04 -2.57 3.30
CA LEU A 410 23.50 -1.77 4.41
C LEU A 410 23.26 -0.33 3.95
N ILE A 411 22.06 0.20 4.19
CA ILE A 411 21.70 1.58 3.89
C ILE A 411 21.44 2.35 5.17
N GLY A 412 22.13 3.47 5.34
CA GLY A 412 21.94 4.35 6.49
C GLY A 412 22.06 5.82 6.12
N LEU A 413 21.98 6.66 7.15
CA LEU A 413 22.38 8.05 7.06
C LEU A 413 23.88 8.19 7.37
N SER A 414 24.51 9.15 6.70
CA SER A 414 25.88 9.60 6.99
C SER A 414 25.93 10.67 8.07
#